data_AF-A0A8C0MW26-F1
#
_entry.id   AF-A0A8C0MW26-F1
#
_cell.length_a   1.000
_cell.length_b   1.000
_cell.length_c   1.000
_cell.angle_alpha   90.00
_cell.angle_beta   90.00
_cell.angle_gamma   90.00
#
_symmetry.space_group_name_H-M   'P 1'
#
loop_
_entity.id
_entity.type
_entity.pdbx_description
1 polymer ?
#
loop_
_entity_poly.entity_id
_entity_poly.type
_entity_poly.pdbx_seq_one_letter_code
_entity_poly.pdbx_strand_id
1 'polypeptide(L)' 'MAGRLATFLKDAWAKLPVLLASFTIGGLAVILPTLSPFTKYATMINQAMPYNYPPPRDPRNSSLNSKDFPENIIVL' A
#
# COMPACT_ATOMS: atom_id res chain seq x y z
N MET A 1 -11.96 29.85 17.86
CA MET A 1 -10.74 29.03 18.06
C MET A 1 -9.98 28.73 16.76
N ALA A 2 -10.66 28.49 15.62
CA ALA A 2 -10.02 28.23 14.32
C ALA A 2 -9.06 29.34 13.82
N GLY A 3 -9.33 30.62 14.12
CA GLY A 3 -8.45 31.73 13.72
C GLY A 3 -7.06 31.71 14.37
N ARG A 4 -6.92 31.10 15.56
CA ARG A 4 -5.63 30.93 16.24
C ARG A 4 -4.79 29.86 15.55
N LEU A 5 -5.40 28.74 15.17
CA LEU A 5 -4.72 27.67 14.42
C LEU A 5 -4.21 28.15 13.06
N ALA A 6 -5.02 28.91 12.33
CA ALA A 6 -4.61 29.45 11.03
C ALA A 6 -3.44 30.45 11.12
N THR A 7 -3.37 31.24 12.21
CA THR A 7 -2.25 32.16 12.45
C THR A 7 -0.98 31.41 12.86
N PHE A 8 -1.09 30.41 13.74
CA PHE A 8 0.04 29.53 14.07
C PHE A 8 0.59 28.77 12.85
N LEU A 9 -0.29 28.28 11.96
CA LEU A 9 0.15 27.54 10.78
C LEU A 9 0.91 28.45 9.80
N LYS A 10 0.44 29.69 9.62
CA LYS A 10 1.14 30.71 8.82
C LYS A 10 2.51 31.07 9.41
N ASP A 11 2.59 31.28 10.72
CA ASP A 11 3.85 31.57 11.40
C ASP A 11 4.84 30.40 11.36
N ALA A 12 4.34 29.17 11.55
CA ALA A 12 5.14 27.96 11.49
C ALA A 12 5.66 27.70 10.08
N TRP A 13 4.89 28.04 9.05
CA TRP A 13 5.34 27.94 7.66
C TRP A 13 6.40 28.99 7.31
N ALA A 14 6.28 30.20 7.85
CA ALA A 14 7.30 31.26 7.66
C ALA A 14 8.62 30.96 8.38
N LYS A 15 8.57 30.33 9.56
CA LYS A 15 9.76 30.09 10.40
C LYS A 15 10.40 28.72 10.18
N LEU A 16 9.59 27.68 9.98
CA LEU A 16 10.01 26.28 9.92
C LEU A 16 9.26 25.52 8.81
N PRO A 17 9.39 25.95 7.54
CA PRO A 17 8.66 25.34 6.42
C PRO A 17 9.00 23.86 6.26
N VAL A 18 10.27 23.49 6.45
CA VAL A 18 10.74 22.10 6.33
C VAL A 18 10.10 21.20 7.38
N LEU A 19 9.97 21.69 8.61
CA LEU A 19 9.37 20.90 9.71
C LEU A 19 7.87 20.70 9.46
N LEU A 20 7.16 21.77 9.05
CA LEU A 20 5.73 21.67 8.73
C LEU A 20 5.48 20.72 7.56
N ALA A 21 6.29 20.81 6.50
CA ALA A 21 6.20 19.91 5.36
C ALA A 21 6.48 18.44 5.74
N SER A 22 7.49 18.19 6.58
CA SER A 22 7.80 16.83 7.03
C SER A 22 6.65 16.21 7.81
N PHE A 23 6.00 16.99 8.69
CA PHE A 23 4.89 16.52 9.49
C PHE A 23 3.63 16.29 8.65
N THR A 24 3.35 17.16 7.67
CA THR A 24 2.20 16.97 6.77
C THR A 24 2.41 15.78 5.85
N ILE A 25 3.60 15.61 5.27
CA ILE A 25 3.92 14.46 4.42
C ILE A 25 3.89 13.16 5.22
N GLY A 26 4.50 13.14 6.42
CA GLY A 26 4.48 11.98 7.31
C GLY A 26 3.06 11.62 7.77
N GLY A 27 2.27 12.63 8.17
CA GLY A 27 0.88 12.43 8.54
C GLY A 27 0.04 11.89 7.39
N LEU A 28 0.20 12.43 6.19
CA LEU A 28 -0.46 11.92 4.99
C LEU A 28 -0.02 10.49 4.66
N ALA A 29 1.27 10.17 4.76
CA ALA A 29 1.79 8.83 4.50
C ALA A 29 1.19 7.76 5.43
N VAL A 30 0.80 8.12 6.65
CA VAL A 30 0.13 7.20 7.60
C VAL A 30 -1.37 7.06 7.31
N ILE A 31 -2.03 8.16 6.92
CA ILE A 31 -3.49 8.19 6.72
C ILE A 31 -3.91 7.70 5.32
N LEU A 32 -3.12 7.99 4.28
CA LEU A 32 -3.45 7.62 2.90
C LEU A 32 -3.65 6.11 2.70
N PRO A 33 -2.80 5.23 3.26
CA PRO A 33 -2.93 3.79 3.04
C PRO A 33 -4.24 3.20 3.58
N THR A 34 -4.79 3.77 4.66
CA THR A 34 -6.05 3.28 5.27
C THR A 34 -7.29 3.79 4.53
N LEU A 35 -7.22 4.98 3.92
CA LEU A 35 -8.31 5.54 3.13
C LEU A 35 -8.31 5.07 1.66
N SER A 36 -7.14 4.68 1.13
CA SER A 36 -7.01 4.33 -0.27
C SER A 36 -7.52 2.91 -0.56
N PRO A 37 -8.49 2.75 -1.48
CA PRO A 37 -8.93 1.42 -1.93
C PRO A 37 -7.82 0.68 -2.69
N PHE A 38 -6.76 1.39 -3.12
CA PHE A 38 -5.67 0.82 -3.90
C PHE A 38 -4.64 0.05 -3.09
N THR A 39 -4.54 0.31 -1.78
CA THR A 39 -3.60 -0.39 -0.88
C THR A 39 -3.82 -1.92 -0.90
N LYS A 40 -5.06 -2.36 -1.15
CA LYS A 40 -5.41 -3.78 -1.30
C LYS A 40 -4.66 -4.44 -2.46
N TYR A 41 -4.58 -3.79 -3.61
CA TYR A 41 -3.96 -4.38 -4.81
C TYR A 41 -2.46 -4.56 -4.64
N ALA A 42 -1.78 -3.66 -3.91
CA ALA A 42 -0.36 -3.84 -3.58
C ALA A 42 -0.10 -5.17 -2.84
N THR A 43 -1.00 -5.53 -1.90
CA THR A 43 -0.89 -6.80 -1.18
C THR A 43 -1.15 -7.99 -2.10
N MET A 44 -2.16 -7.90 -2.98
CA MET A 44 -2.50 -8.98 -3.92
C MET A 44 -1.36 -9.23 -4.91
N ILE A 45 -0.70 -8.18 -5.39
CA ILE A 45 0.47 -8.30 -6.28
C ILE A 45 1.61 -9.01 -5.54
N ASN A 46 1.94 -8.59 -4.32
CA ASN A 46 3.01 -9.23 -3.54
C ASN A 46 2.76 -10.72 -3.28
N GLN A 47 1.50 -11.13 -3.12
CA GLN A 47 1.11 -12.54 -2.96
C GLN A 47 1.15 -13.33 -4.27
N ALA A 48 0.89 -12.68 -5.40
CA ALA A 48 0.90 -13.31 -6.71
C ALA A 48 2.31 -13.56 -7.25
N MET A 49 3.35 -12.95 -6.66
CA MET A 49 4.75 -13.14 -7.08
C MET A 49 5.33 -14.45 -6.52
N PRO A 50 5.65 -15.45 -7.36
CA PRO A 50 6.13 -16.74 -6.90
C PRO A 50 7.65 -16.68 -6.62
N TYR A 51 8.04 -16.30 -5.40
CA TYR A 51 9.45 -16.29 -4.99
C TYR A 51 10.01 -17.67 -4.65
N ASN A 52 9.13 -18.60 -4.26
CA ASN A 52 9.48 -19.98 -3.93
C ASN A 52 8.93 -20.93 -5.00
N TYR A 53 9.68 -21.98 -5.32
CA TYR A 53 9.21 -23.00 -6.25
C TYR A 53 8.00 -23.74 -5.65
N PRO A 54 6.86 -23.81 -6.35
CA PRO A 54 5.67 -24.44 -5.80
C PRO A 54 5.90 -25.96 -5.64
N PRO A 55 5.44 -26.57 -4.53
CA PRO A 55 5.59 -28.00 -4.33
C PRO A 55 4.79 -28.80 -5.37
N PRO A 56 5.22 -30.03 -5.74
CA PRO A 56 4.50 -30.89 -6.68
C PRO A 56 3.06 -31.17 -6.22
N ARG A 57 2.10 -31.08 -7.15
CA ARG A 57 0.67 -31.27 -6.88
C ARG A 57 0.32 -32.76 -6.69
N ASP A 58 -0.27 -33.11 -5.55
CA ASP A 58 -0.88 -34.42 -5.33
C ASP A 58 -2.20 -34.57 -6.13
N PRO A 59 -2.38 -35.61 -6.97
CA PRO A 59 -3.55 -35.73 -7.85
C PRO A 59 -4.85 -36.13 -7.12
N ARG A 60 -4.81 -36.46 -5.83
CA ARG A 60 -5.97 -37.01 -5.09
C ARG A 60 -6.86 -35.98 -4.40
N ASN A 61 -6.54 -34.69 -4.44
CA ASN A 61 -7.29 -33.61 -3.78
C ASN A 61 -7.90 -32.58 -4.76
N SER A 62 -8.12 -32.98 -6.02
CA SER A 62 -8.55 -32.09 -7.10
C SER A 62 -10.03 -31.65 -7.05
N SER A 63 -10.59 -31.44 -5.86
CA SER A 63 -11.91 -30.83 -5.71
C SER A 63 -11.79 -29.42 -5.13
N LEU A 64 -12.04 -28.46 -6.04
CA LEU A 64 -12.53 -27.09 -5.81
C LEU A 64 -11.48 -25.96 -5.64
N ASN A 65 -10.89 -25.51 -6.74
CA ASN A 65 -11.06 -24.16 -7.31
C ASN A 65 -10.36 -24.08 -8.68
N SER A 66 -11.09 -23.78 -9.76
CA SER A 66 -10.56 -23.68 -11.13
C SER A 66 -9.70 -22.43 -11.40
N LYS A 67 -9.13 -21.80 -10.36
CA LYS A 67 -8.22 -20.64 -10.46
C LYS A 67 -6.74 -21.02 -10.38
N ASP A 68 -6.42 -22.31 -10.27
CA ASP A 68 -5.06 -22.85 -10.10
C ASP A 68 -4.22 -22.90 -11.39
N PHE A 69 -4.65 -22.26 -12.48
CA PHE A 69 -3.88 -22.22 -13.72
C PHE A 69 -3.49 -20.77 -14.08
N PRO A 70 -2.23 -20.38 -13.89
CA PRO A 70 -1.66 -19.27 -14.64
C PRO A 70 -1.09 -19.80 -15.96
N GLU A 71 -1.81 -19.59 -17.07
CA GLU A 71 -1.27 -19.62 -18.45
C GLU A 71 -0.30 -18.45 -18.73
N ASN A 72 0.19 -17.75 -17.71
CA ASN A 72 1.13 -16.66 -17.87
C ASN A 72 2.23 -16.80 -16.82
N ILE A 73 3.12 -17.78 -17.03
CA ILE A 73 4.52 -17.56 -16.68
C ILE A 73 4.99 -16.47 -17.64
N ILE A 74 4.89 -15.21 -17.21
CA ILE A 74 5.64 -14.12 -17.84
C ILE A 74 7.11 -14.42 -17.51
N VAL A 75 7.73 -15.24 -18.35
CA VAL A 75 9.18 -15.29 -18.51
C VAL A 75 9.52 -13.99 -19.23
N LEU A 76 10.17 -13.05 -18.54
CA LEU A 76 10.92 -11.99 -19.19
C LEU A 76 12.14 -12.60 -19.89
#